data_AF-A0A959TAG4-F1
#
_entry.id   AF-A0A959TAG4-F1
#
_cell.length_a   1.000
_cell.length_b   1.000
_cell.length_c   1.000
_cell.angle_alpha   90.00
_cell.angle_beta   90.00
_cell.angle_gamma   90.00
#
_symmetry.space_group_name_H-M   'P 1'
#
loop_
_entity.id
_entity.type
_entity.pdbx_description
1 polymer ?
#
loop_
_entity_poly.entity_id
_entity_poly.type
_entity_poly.pdbx_seq_one_letter_code
_entity_poly.pdbx_strand_id
1 'polypeptide(L)'
;TNWDQSPDALGRYELDHFNNWAQVCVTLERNPNLTVVVDTTCTPYVDCLGDIYGSAQLDCMGDCGGTRLIGDLDLDGQQDLVDVNQYVTGIIGNDITPMPCTDIDADGEITVSDAAYMAFCNYWNTYNHVPDSNAVHDHCNFPFIEIVNPFDSVTFTIGDVDYGSGYLDVHIKNPNKKLVGYELVLSGVQITGVDNLYDPVNYPITPAFEFGGGHLIGLSDVDSLIGKNTAFTPLCRVHFI
;
A
#
# COMPACT_ATOMS: atom_id res chain seq x y z
N THR A 1 -24.63 -22.19 -1.60
CA THR A 1 -25.65 -21.41 -0.82
C THR A 1 -25.65 -19.99 -1.36
N ASN A 2 -26.77 -19.29 -1.25
CA ASN A 2 -27.03 -17.98 -1.85
C ASN A 2 -26.30 -16.82 -1.12
N TRP A 3 -25.41 -16.16 -1.86
CA TRP A 3 -24.83 -14.80 -1.75
C TRP A 3 -24.18 -14.28 -0.44
N ASP A 4 -24.38 -14.89 0.74
CA ASP A 4 -23.85 -14.52 2.09
C ASP A 4 -24.95 -14.09 3.08
N GLN A 5 -26.16 -13.81 2.59
CA GLN A 5 -27.30 -13.32 3.39
C GLN A 5 -26.96 -12.10 4.26
N SER A 6 -25.98 -11.31 3.83
CA SER A 6 -25.53 -10.13 4.53
C SER A 6 -26.66 -9.13 4.67
N PRO A 7 -26.74 -8.42 5.80
CA PRO A 7 -27.71 -7.37 5.97
C PRO A 7 -27.45 -6.22 4.99
N ASP A 8 -28.49 -5.45 4.68
CA ASP A 8 -28.32 -4.18 3.99
C ASP A 8 -27.41 -3.22 4.78
N ALA A 9 -27.04 -2.09 4.17
CA ALA A 9 -26.19 -1.08 4.81
C ALA A 9 -26.76 -0.48 6.12
N LEU A 10 -28.02 -0.79 6.47
CA LEU A 10 -28.69 -0.39 7.72
C LEU A 10 -28.84 -1.55 8.71
N GLY A 11 -28.23 -2.71 8.45
CA GLY A 11 -28.28 -3.88 9.32
C GLY A 11 -29.55 -4.73 9.18
N ARG A 12 -30.34 -4.55 8.11
CA ARG A 12 -31.59 -5.28 7.90
C ARG A 12 -31.36 -6.50 7.02
N TYR A 13 -31.80 -7.64 7.51
CA TYR A 13 -31.78 -8.89 6.75
C TYR A 13 -33.02 -9.00 5.88
N GLU A 14 -32.85 -9.44 4.65
CA GLU A 14 -33.98 -9.79 3.80
C GLU A 14 -34.73 -11.01 4.33
N LEU A 15 -36.04 -11.04 4.12
CA LEU A 15 -36.90 -12.13 4.61
C LEU A 15 -36.92 -13.33 3.67
N ASP A 16 -36.56 -13.12 2.41
CA ASP A 16 -36.46 -14.12 1.38
C ASP A 16 -35.25 -13.80 0.51
N HIS A 17 -34.44 -14.80 0.22
CA HIS A 17 -33.23 -14.67 -0.57
C HIS A 17 -33.40 -15.28 -1.96
N PHE A 18 -34.55 -15.86 -2.31
CA PHE A 18 -34.72 -16.68 -3.52
C PHE A 18 -34.34 -15.98 -4.85
N ASN A 19 -34.28 -14.65 -4.88
CA ASN A 19 -34.01 -13.83 -6.06
C ASN A 19 -32.76 -12.92 -5.93
N ASN A 20 -31.89 -13.11 -4.94
CA ASN A 20 -30.74 -12.23 -4.69
C ASN A 20 -29.57 -12.37 -5.65
N TRP A 21 -29.63 -13.30 -6.60
CA TRP A 21 -28.57 -13.46 -7.58
C TRP A 21 -29.14 -13.88 -8.93
N ALA A 22 -28.42 -13.52 -9.98
CA ALA A 22 -28.63 -13.98 -11.34
C ALA A 22 -27.27 -14.07 -12.04
N GLN A 23 -27.09 -15.09 -12.89
CA GLN A 23 -25.95 -15.18 -13.79
C GLN A 23 -26.42 -14.87 -15.21
N VAL A 24 -25.69 -13.98 -15.88
CA VAL A 24 -25.85 -13.72 -17.32
C VAL A 24 -24.49 -13.85 -17.95
N CYS A 25 -24.41 -14.64 -19.01
CA CYS A 25 -23.18 -14.78 -19.78
C CYS A 25 -23.29 -13.94 -21.04
N VAL A 26 -22.27 -13.12 -21.28
CA VAL A 26 -22.23 -12.21 -22.42
C VAL A 26 -20.95 -12.47 -23.20
N THR A 27 -21.07 -12.55 -24.52
CA THR A 27 -19.94 -12.53 -25.42
C THR A 27 -19.79 -11.12 -25.98
N LEU A 28 -18.61 -10.54 -25.79
CA LEU A 28 -18.24 -9.24 -26.32
C LEU A 28 -17.37 -9.46 -27.57
N GLU A 29 -17.91 -9.17 -28.75
CA GLU A 29 -17.16 -9.25 -30.01
C GLU A 29 -16.93 -7.87 -30.60
N ARG A 30 -15.75 -7.66 -31.18
CA ARG A 30 -15.42 -6.42 -31.88
C ARG A 30 -14.86 -6.71 -33.27
N ASN A 31 -15.76 -6.88 -34.24
CA ASN A 31 -15.37 -7.02 -35.65
C ASN A 31 -16.54 -6.73 -36.62
N PRO A 32 -16.64 -5.59 -37.35
CA PRO A 32 -15.88 -4.32 -37.24
C PRO A 32 -16.42 -3.36 -36.17
N ASN A 33 -17.57 -3.65 -35.56
CA ASN A 33 -18.21 -2.87 -34.50
C ASN A 33 -18.23 -3.66 -33.19
N LEU A 34 -18.38 -2.96 -32.05
CA LEU A 34 -18.66 -3.61 -30.76
C LEU A 34 -20.07 -4.21 -30.79
N THR A 35 -20.17 -5.50 -30.50
CA THR A 35 -21.42 -6.24 -30.37
C THR A 35 -21.42 -7.00 -29.05
N VAL A 36 -22.60 -7.05 -28.43
CA VAL A 36 -22.83 -7.76 -27.16
C VAL A 36 -23.91 -8.78 -27.43
N VAL A 37 -23.58 -10.06 -27.26
CA VAL A 37 -24.51 -11.17 -27.43
C VAL A 37 -24.70 -11.85 -26.07
N VAL A 38 -25.96 -11.97 -25.63
CA VAL A 38 -26.29 -12.73 -24.43
C VAL A 38 -26.31 -14.21 -24.79
N ASP A 39 -25.49 -15.00 -24.10
CA ASP A 39 -25.52 -16.45 -24.19
C ASP A 39 -26.62 -16.99 -23.26
N THR A 40 -27.58 -17.70 -23.85
CA THR A 40 -28.72 -18.29 -23.12
C THR A 40 -28.39 -19.63 -22.47
N THR A 41 -27.19 -20.18 -22.70
CA THR A 41 -26.77 -21.50 -22.26
C THR A 41 -25.35 -21.45 -21.69
N CYS A 42 -25.20 -20.83 -20.52
CA CYS A 42 -23.93 -20.91 -19.79
C CYS A 42 -24.02 -21.78 -18.54
N THR A 43 -22.88 -22.41 -18.23
CA THR A 43 -22.73 -23.23 -17.02
C THR A 43 -22.80 -22.34 -15.78
N PRO A 44 -23.38 -22.85 -14.68
CA PRO A 44 -23.41 -22.13 -13.41
C PRO A 44 -22.00 -21.70 -13.00
N TYR A 45 -21.85 -20.50 -12.45
CA TYR A 45 -20.64 -20.12 -11.72
C TYR A 45 -20.45 -21.08 -10.54
N VAL A 46 -19.23 -21.56 -10.38
CA VAL A 46 -18.83 -22.43 -9.27
C VAL A 46 -17.65 -21.73 -8.60
N ASP A 47 -17.77 -21.52 -7.29
CA ASP A 47 -16.71 -20.89 -6.52
C ASP A 47 -15.52 -21.83 -6.30
N CYS A 48 -14.48 -21.37 -5.61
CA CYS A 48 -13.29 -22.19 -5.42
C CYS A 48 -13.50 -23.41 -4.49
N LEU A 49 -14.60 -23.48 -3.73
CA LEU A 49 -14.97 -24.64 -2.90
C LEU A 49 -15.77 -25.69 -3.68
N GLY A 50 -16.13 -25.39 -4.93
CA GLY A 50 -17.00 -26.27 -5.73
C GLY A 50 -18.48 -25.99 -5.53
N ASP A 51 -18.84 -24.93 -4.80
CA ASP A 51 -20.22 -24.56 -4.57
C ASP A 51 -20.77 -23.77 -5.76
N ILE A 52 -21.84 -24.32 -6.35
CA ILE A 52 -22.60 -23.62 -7.38
C ILE A 52 -23.18 -22.33 -6.79
N TYR A 53 -22.81 -21.20 -7.38
CA TYR A 53 -23.11 -19.83 -6.95
C TYR A 53 -22.64 -19.48 -5.54
N GLY A 54 -21.58 -20.14 -5.05
CA GLY A 54 -20.93 -19.74 -3.81
C GLY A 54 -20.12 -18.45 -3.96
N SER A 55 -19.65 -17.91 -2.83
CA SER A 55 -18.89 -16.67 -2.75
C SER A 55 -17.45 -16.88 -2.29
N ALA A 56 -17.01 -18.13 -2.09
CA ALA A 56 -15.65 -18.39 -1.65
C ALA A 56 -14.65 -17.93 -2.73
N GLN A 57 -13.68 -17.13 -2.31
CA GLN A 57 -12.59 -16.66 -3.16
C GLN A 57 -11.27 -17.19 -2.62
N LEU A 58 -10.26 -17.25 -3.49
CA LEU A 58 -8.90 -17.52 -3.05
C LEU A 58 -8.41 -16.32 -2.27
N ASP A 59 -7.79 -16.56 -1.11
CA ASP A 59 -7.00 -15.54 -0.44
C ASP A 59 -5.67 -15.31 -1.16
N CYS A 60 -4.84 -14.40 -0.64
CA CYS A 60 -3.55 -14.09 -1.23
C CYS A 60 -2.54 -15.26 -1.19
N MET A 61 -2.76 -16.30 -0.38
CA MET A 61 -1.94 -17.53 -0.39
C MET A 61 -2.44 -18.56 -1.39
N GLY A 62 -3.58 -18.31 -2.05
CA GLY A 62 -4.25 -19.27 -2.92
C GLY A 62 -5.10 -20.29 -2.16
N ASP A 63 -5.43 -20.02 -0.89
CA ASP A 63 -6.32 -20.87 -0.10
C ASP A 63 -7.76 -20.42 -0.30
N CYS A 64 -8.62 -21.34 -0.72
CA CYS A 64 -10.03 -21.04 -0.97
C CYS A 64 -10.80 -20.79 0.35
N GLY A 65 -11.45 -19.64 0.46
CA GLY A 65 -12.10 -19.20 1.69
C GLY A 65 -11.11 -18.93 2.81
N GLY A 66 -9.84 -18.70 2.47
CA GLY A 66 -8.80 -18.32 3.41
C GLY A 66 -9.02 -16.93 4.00
N THR A 67 -8.34 -16.64 5.11
CA THR A 67 -8.48 -15.39 5.86
C THR A 67 -7.25 -14.49 5.73
N ARG A 68 -6.29 -14.84 4.87
CA ARG A 68 -5.09 -14.06 4.69
C ARG A 68 -5.42 -12.76 3.98
N LEU A 69 -5.03 -11.65 4.60
CA LEU A 69 -5.12 -10.33 4.00
C LEU A 69 -3.75 -9.93 3.46
N ILE A 70 -3.74 -9.24 2.33
CA ILE A 70 -2.50 -8.70 1.77
C ILE A 70 -2.01 -7.59 2.70
N GLY A 71 -0.76 -7.66 3.11
CA GLY A 71 -0.11 -6.71 4.00
C GLY A 71 -0.43 -6.87 5.49
N ASP A 72 -1.26 -7.84 5.88
CA ASP A 72 -1.34 -8.30 7.27
C ASP A 72 -0.12 -9.22 7.53
N LEU A 73 0.93 -8.66 8.11
CA LEU A 73 2.20 -9.34 8.32
C LEU A 73 2.23 -10.14 9.63
N ASP A 74 1.46 -9.72 10.63
CA ASP A 74 1.43 -10.33 11.95
C ASP A 74 0.31 -11.36 12.16
N LEU A 75 -0.59 -11.44 11.18
CA LEU A 75 -1.65 -12.43 11.00
C LEU A 75 -2.76 -12.34 12.05
N ASP A 76 -3.02 -11.14 12.55
CA ASP A 76 -4.10 -10.87 13.47
C ASP A 76 -5.45 -10.62 12.76
N GLY A 77 -5.44 -10.56 11.42
CA GLY A 77 -6.62 -10.30 10.60
C GLY A 77 -6.97 -8.82 10.46
N GLN A 78 -6.04 -7.93 10.81
CA GLN A 78 -6.15 -6.48 10.66
C GLN A 78 -5.01 -5.97 9.75
N GLN A 79 -5.23 -4.78 9.18
CA GLN A 79 -4.25 -4.06 8.38
C GLN A 79 -4.07 -2.70 9.07
N ASP A 80 -3.10 -2.62 9.97
CA ASP A 80 -2.98 -1.53 10.94
C ASP A 80 -1.55 -0.99 11.10
N LEU A 81 -1.33 -0.15 12.11
CA LEU A 81 -0.04 0.48 12.35
C LEU A 81 1.07 -0.53 12.71
N VAL A 82 0.74 -1.70 13.24
CA VAL A 82 1.71 -2.77 13.50
C VAL A 82 2.29 -3.26 12.18
N ASP A 83 1.45 -3.51 11.17
CA ASP A 83 1.89 -3.91 9.84
C ASP A 83 2.77 -2.86 9.18
N VAL A 84 2.40 -1.57 9.27
CA VAL A 84 3.24 -0.46 8.77
C VAL A 84 4.65 -0.53 9.35
N ASN A 85 4.77 -0.73 10.66
CA ASN A 85 6.07 -0.82 11.33
C ASN A 85 6.83 -2.09 10.93
N GLN A 86 6.13 -3.20 10.72
CA GLN A 86 6.74 -4.45 10.26
C GLN A 86 7.25 -4.32 8.82
N TYR A 87 6.53 -3.64 7.93
CA TYR A 87 7.05 -3.29 6.61
C TYR A 87 8.30 -2.45 6.70
N VAL A 88 8.28 -1.32 7.43
CA VAL A 88 9.44 -0.43 7.53
C VAL A 88 10.68 -1.16 8.09
N THR A 89 10.51 -1.93 9.16
CA THR A 89 11.63 -2.69 9.75
C THR A 89 12.07 -3.86 8.88
N GLY A 90 11.13 -4.55 8.22
CA GLY A 90 11.41 -5.67 7.34
C GLY A 90 12.08 -5.27 6.03
N ILE A 91 11.76 -4.09 5.47
CA ILE A 91 12.48 -3.53 4.32
C ILE A 91 13.93 -3.23 4.71
N ILE A 92 14.15 -2.56 5.84
CA ILE A 92 15.50 -2.22 6.35
C ILE A 92 16.32 -3.48 6.66
N GLY A 93 15.69 -4.50 7.24
CA GLY A 93 16.33 -5.79 7.54
C GLY A 93 16.48 -6.72 6.33
N ASN A 94 15.82 -6.40 5.21
CA ASN A 94 15.62 -7.32 4.09
C ASN A 94 15.04 -8.68 4.55
N ASP A 95 14.04 -8.62 5.43
CA ASP A 95 13.42 -9.75 6.11
C ASP A 95 12.06 -10.14 5.50
N ILE A 96 11.56 -9.38 4.51
CA ILE A 96 10.29 -9.66 3.81
C ILE A 96 10.61 -10.12 2.39
N THR A 97 9.97 -11.21 1.98
CA THR A 97 10.06 -11.71 0.59
C THR A 97 8.84 -11.23 -0.20
N PRO A 98 9.01 -10.73 -1.44
CA PRO A 98 7.89 -10.42 -2.32
C PRO A 98 7.05 -11.66 -2.62
N MET A 99 5.78 -11.64 -2.22
CA MET A 99 4.78 -12.69 -2.43
C MET A 99 3.41 -12.03 -2.54
N PRO A 100 2.37 -12.69 -3.09
CA PRO A 100 1.07 -12.03 -3.27
C PRO A 100 0.42 -11.51 -1.97
N CYS A 101 0.77 -12.04 -0.79
CA CYS A 101 0.31 -11.50 0.49
C CYS A 101 1.17 -10.37 1.07
N THR A 102 2.38 -10.15 0.57
CA THR A 102 3.35 -9.20 1.15
C THR A 102 3.73 -8.09 0.19
N ASP A 103 3.55 -8.28 -1.11
CA ASP A 103 3.75 -7.30 -2.17
C ASP A 103 2.41 -6.56 -2.39
N ILE A 104 2.28 -5.38 -1.79
CA ILE A 104 1.04 -4.61 -1.74
C ILE A 104 0.77 -3.92 -3.08
N ASP A 105 1.80 -3.48 -3.80
CA ASP A 105 1.65 -2.78 -5.09
C ASP A 105 1.96 -3.65 -6.33
N ALA A 106 2.17 -4.94 -6.10
CA ALA A 106 2.32 -6.00 -7.09
C ALA A 106 3.43 -5.72 -8.12
N ASP A 107 4.51 -5.06 -7.68
CA ASP A 107 5.65 -4.71 -8.52
C ASP A 107 6.78 -5.78 -8.48
N GLY A 108 6.67 -6.75 -7.57
CA GLY A 108 7.62 -7.83 -7.39
C GLY A 108 8.79 -7.51 -6.45
N GLU A 109 8.80 -6.35 -5.82
CA GLU A 109 9.78 -5.90 -4.83
C GLU A 109 9.09 -5.63 -3.48
N ILE A 110 9.87 -5.36 -2.43
CA ILE A 110 9.33 -4.89 -1.14
C ILE A 110 10.05 -3.61 -0.78
N THR A 111 9.37 -2.48 -0.90
CA THR A 111 9.96 -1.14 -0.76
C THR A 111 9.09 -0.22 0.10
N VAL A 112 9.54 1.02 0.30
CA VAL A 112 8.74 2.04 1.00
C VAL A 112 7.36 2.28 0.37
N SER A 113 7.12 1.91 -0.89
CA SER A 113 5.78 2.00 -1.51
C SER A 113 4.76 1.08 -0.82
N ASP A 114 5.11 -0.17 -0.52
CA ASP A 114 4.27 -1.11 0.22
C ASP A 114 3.88 -0.54 1.59
N ALA A 115 4.90 -0.09 2.33
CA ALA A 115 4.74 0.51 3.64
C ALA A 115 3.84 1.76 3.57
N ALA A 116 3.95 2.56 2.51
CA ALA A 116 3.15 3.76 2.32
C ALA A 116 1.68 3.44 2.02
N TYR A 117 1.41 2.39 1.25
CA TYR A 117 0.04 1.93 1.00
C TYR A 117 -0.59 1.32 2.26
N MET A 118 0.18 0.58 3.06
CA MET A 118 -0.29 0.12 4.36
C MET A 118 -0.57 1.28 5.32
N ALA A 119 0.30 2.29 5.36
CA ALA A 119 0.10 3.49 6.17
C ALA A 119 -1.16 4.25 5.76
N PHE A 120 -1.42 4.33 4.45
CA PHE A 120 -2.66 4.89 3.91
C PHE A 120 -3.89 4.11 4.36
N CYS A 121 -3.89 2.77 4.25
CA CYS A 121 -4.96 1.91 4.76
C CYS A 121 -5.20 2.14 6.26
N ASN A 122 -4.16 2.06 7.10
CA ASN A 122 -4.24 2.28 8.54
C ASN A 122 -4.81 3.67 8.89
N TYR A 123 -4.37 4.72 8.20
CA TYR A 123 -4.86 6.08 8.42
C TYR A 123 -6.38 6.14 8.21
N TRP A 124 -6.89 5.52 7.15
CA TRP A 124 -8.34 5.49 6.89
C TRP A 124 -9.10 4.65 7.90
N ASN A 125 -8.57 3.49 8.31
CA ASN A 125 -9.15 2.65 9.37
C ASN A 125 -9.29 3.42 10.69
N THR A 126 -8.33 4.28 11.01
CA THR A 126 -8.32 5.05 12.27
C THR A 126 -9.17 6.32 12.22
N TYR A 127 -9.10 7.07 11.12
CA TYR A 127 -9.62 8.45 11.06
C TYR A 127 -10.94 8.62 10.30
N ASN A 128 -11.44 7.61 9.57
CA ASN A 128 -12.72 7.72 8.87
C ASN A 128 -13.82 6.80 9.43
N HIS A 129 -14.54 7.34 10.41
CA HIS A 129 -15.88 6.91 10.82
C HIS A 129 -16.96 7.92 10.40
N VAL A 130 -16.73 8.76 9.39
CA VAL A 130 -17.78 9.72 8.97
C VAL A 130 -18.73 9.03 7.99
N PRO A 131 -20.04 8.93 8.29
CA PRO A 131 -21.04 8.32 7.41
C PRO A 131 -21.42 9.25 6.24
N ASP A 132 -20.45 9.95 5.65
CA ASP A 132 -20.67 10.91 4.55
C ASP A 132 -19.65 10.73 3.40
N SER A 133 -19.46 9.50 2.99
CA SER A 133 -19.52 9.27 1.56
C SER A 133 -20.15 7.90 1.32
N ASN A 134 -21.23 7.86 0.55
CA ASN A 134 -21.71 6.65 -0.10
C ASN A 134 -20.72 6.18 -1.20
N ALA A 135 -19.44 6.49 -1.05
CA ALA A 135 -18.38 6.08 -1.95
C ALA A 135 -17.70 4.88 -1.30
N VAL A 136 -17.79 3.74 -1.99
CA VAL A 136 -16.95 2.58 -1.71
C VAL A 136 -15.51 3.05 -1.91
N HIS A 137 -14.80 3.27 -0.82
CA HIS A 137 -13.39 3.59 -0.86
C HIS A 137 -12.61 2.40 -0.35
N ASP A 138 -11.85 1.82 -1.26
CA ASP A 138 -11.20 0.55 -1.04
C ASP A 138 -9.72 0.77 -0.70
N HIS A 139 -9.49 1.44 0.43
CA HIS A 139 -8.16 1.89 0.85
C HIS A 139 -7.24 0.75 1.32
N CYS A 140 -7.84 -0.38 1.66
CA CYS A 140 -7.19 -1.59 2.17
C CYS A 140 -7.40 -2.82 1.27
N ASN A 141 -8.07 -2.66 0.12
CA ASN A 141 -8.18 -3.73 -0.87
C ASN A 141 -6.98 -3.68 -1.80
N PHE A 142 -6.00 -4.45 -1.39
CA PHE A 142 -4.79 -4.71 -2.12
C PHE A 142 -4.99 -5.97 -3.01
N PRO A 143 -4.12 -6.18 -4.03
CA PRO A 143 -2.99 -5.33 -4.37
C PRO A 143 -3.42 -4.06 -5.09
N PHE A 144 -2.68 -2.98 -4.87
CA PHE A 144 -2.66 -1.87 -5.81
C PHE A 144 -1.73 -2.20 -6.98
N ILE A 145 -1.91 -1.52 -8.10
CA ILE A 145 -0.97 -1.62 -9.21
C ILE A 145 -0.05 -0.43 -9.12
N GLU A 146 1.26 -0.66 -9.01
CA GLU A 146 2.25 0.40 -9.01
C GLU A 146 2.08 1.32 -10.23
N ILE A 147 2.02 2.63 -9.99
CA ILE A 147 1.92 3.64 -11.04
C ILE A 147 3.21 4.45 -11.08
N VAL A 148 4.10 4.08 -11.99
CA VAL A 148 5.32 4.84 -12.27
C VAL A 148 5.05 5.93 -13.30
N ASN A 149 5.42 7.18 -12.96
CA ASN A 149 5.43 8.27 -13.92
C ASN A 149 6.85 8.53 -14.45
N PRO A 150 7.20 8.06 -15.67
CA PRO A 150 8.55 8.21 -16.21
C PRO A 150 8.90 9.65 -16.61
N PHE A 151 7.93 10.58 -16.59
CA PHE A 151 8.13 12.00 -16.90
C PHE A 151 8.28 12.88 -15.66
N ASP A 152 8.29 12.27 -14.48
CA ASP A 152 8.53 12.98 -13.22
C ASP A 152 9.71 12.38 -12.47
N SER A 153 10.37 13.21 -11.69
CA SER A 153 11.57 12.83 -10.97
C SER A 153 11.71 13.61 -9.68
N VAL A 154 12.16 12.91 -8.65
CA VAL A 154 12.70 13.50 -7.43
C VAL A 154 14.21 13.43 -7.53
N THR A 155 14.90 14.48 -7.08
CA THR A 155 16.37 14.51 -7.06
C THR A 155 16.86 14.68 -5.64
N PHE A 156 17.85 13.86 -5.27
CA PHE A 156 18.57 13.98 -4.01
C PHE A 156 19.98 14.51 -4.26
N THR A 157 20.54 15.22 -3.28
CA THR A 157 21.94 15.64 -3.28
C THR A 157 22.49 15.62 -1.86
N ILE A 158 23.80 15.47 -1.73
CA ILE A 158 24.49 15.77 -0.48
C ILE A 158 24.56 17.31 -0.37
N GLY A 159 24.04 17.85 0.73
CA GLY A 159 24.01 19.28 1.01
C GLY A 159 25.22 19.75 1.80
N ASP A 160 25.49 19.11 2.94
CA ASP A 160 26.63 19.38 3.81
C ASP A 160 27.26 18.06 4.28
N VAL A 161 28.56 18.08 4.59
CA VAL A 161 29.30 16.94 5.15
C VAL A 161 30.32 17.44 6.15
N ASP A 162 30.23 16.96 7.38
CA ASP A 162 31.23 17.21 8.43
C ASP A 162 31.79 15.89 8.94
N TYR A 163 33.02 15.57 8.49
CA TYR A 163 33.75 14.38 8.93
C TYR A 163 34.24 14.47 10.38
N GLY A 164 34.41 15.68 10.92
CA GLY A 164 34.83 15.87 12.31
C GLY A 164 33.69 15.58 13.29
N SER A 165 32.47 16.00 12.93
CA SER A 165 31.26 15.74 13.69
C SER A 165 30.57 14.42 13.31
N GLY A 166 30.94 13.81 12.18
CA GLY A 166 30.42 12.52 11.73
C GLY A 166 29.01 12.60 11.15
N TYR A 167 28.69 13.61 10.33
CA TYR A 167 27.38 13.69 9.68
C TYR A 167 27.45 14.15 8.22
N LEU A 168 26.41 13.79 7.46
CA LEU A 168 26.07 14.39 6.17
C LEU A 168 24.59 14.75 6.12
N ASP A 169 24.26 15.80 5.39
CA ASP A 169 22.88 16.20 5.15
C ASP A 169 22.45 15.81 3.73
N VAL A 170 21.31 15.13 3.63
CA VAL A 170 20.65 14.85 2.35
C VAL A 170 19.62 15.94 2.09
N HIS A 171 19.67 16.53 0.91
CA HIS A 171 18.69 17.50 0.43
C HIS A 171 17.85 16.91 -0.69
N ILE A 172 16.60 17.38 -0.79
CA ILE A 172 15.62 16.92 -1.78
C ILE A 172 15.16 18.05 -2.69
N LYS A 173 14.83 17.70 -3.93
CA LYS A 173 14.14 18.56 -4.89
C LYS A 173 13.06 17.77 -5.62
N ASN A 174 11.81 18.19 -5.44
CA ASN A 174 10.60 17.55 -5.97
C ASN A 174 9.63 18.62 -6.51
N PRO A 175 9.86 19.14 -7.74
CA PRO A 175 9.13 20.32 -8.22
C PRO A 175 7.67 20.04 -8.59
N ASN A 176 7.35 18.81 -9.02
CA ASN A 176 6.06 18.50 -9.64
C ASN A 176 5.07 17.82 -8.69
N LYS A 177 5.56 17.05 -7.71
CA LYS A 177 4.74 16.21 -6.82
C LYS A 177 5.20 16.30 -5.36
N LYS A 178 4.24 16.06 -4.47
CA LYS A 178 4.48 15.85 -3.04
C LYS A 178 4.92 14.41 -2.81
N LEU A 179 5.56 14.15 -1.67
CA LEU A 179 6.05 12.81 -1.33
C LEU A 179 5.51 12.39 0.03
N VAL A 180 5.08 11.13 0.13
CA VAL A 180 4.61 10.50 1.37
C VAL A 180 5.75 9.85 2.14
N GLY A 181 6.75 9.32 1.42
CA GLY A 181 7.92 8.66 1.98
C GLY A 181 9.08 8.64 0.98
N TYR A 182 10.22 8.19 1.47
CA TYR A 182 11.45 7.99 0.71
C TYR A 182 12.27 6.86 1.33
N GLU A 183 13.06 6.21 0.49
CA GLU A 183 13.98 5.14 0.85
C GLU A 183 15.34 5.43 0.22
N LEU A 184 16.41 5.32 1.00
CA LEU A 184 17.77 5.58 0.54
C LEU A 184 18.72 4.48 1.03
N VAL A 185 19.60 4.03 0.13
CA VAL A 185 20.71 3.14 0.45
C VAL A 185 22.01 3.88 0.18
N LEU A 186 22.75 4.18 1.25
CA LEU A 186 24.04 4.84 1.22
C LEU A 186 25.16 3.81 1.17
N SER A 187 26.23 4.13 0.46
CA SER A 187 27.46 3.34 0.43
C SER A 187 28.64 4.17 0.94
N GLY A 188 29.58 3.51 1.61
CA GLY A 188 30.80 4.15 2.13
C GLY A 188 30.65 4.84 3.49
N VAL A 189 29.52 4.66 4.18
CA VAL A 189 29.27 5.14 5.55
C VAL A 189 28.63 4.02 6.37
N GLN A 190 28.82 4.05 7.69
CA GLN A 190 28.07 3.22 8.64
C GLN A 190 27.13 4.10 9.45
N ILE A 191 25.82 3.98 9.22
CA ILE A 191 24.82 4.85 9.87
C ILE A 191 24.79 4.58 11.37
N THR A 192 24.78 5.65 12.16
CA THR A 192 24.62 5.60 13.62
C THR A 192 23.37 6.33 14.11
N GLY A 193 22.76 7.17 13.26
CA GLY A 193 21.55 7.91 13.55
C GLY A 193 21.04 8.66 12.32
N VAL A 194 19.75 8.96 12.28
CA VAL A 194 19.13 9.80 11.24
C VAL A 194 18.18 10.81 11.88
N ASP A 195 18.39 12.10 11.62
CA ASP A 195 17.47 13.16 12.04
C ASP A 195 16.63 13.64 10.86
N ASN A 196 15.35 13.93 11.11
CA ASN A 196 14.50 14.64 10.16
C ASN A 196 14.85 16.13 10.16
N LEU A 197 15.29 16.66 9.02
CA LEU A 197 15.59 18.09 8.85
C LEU A 197 14.45 18.86 8.18
N TYR A 198 13.46 18.16 7.65
CA TYR A 198 12.27 18.79 7.10
C TYR A 198 11.42 19.39 8.23
N ASP A 199 10.60 20.40 7.91
CA ASP A 199 9.78 21.07 8.90
C ASP A 199 8.83 20.07 9.61
N PRO A 200 9.01 19.82 10.92
CA PRO A 200 8.22 18.83 11.65
C PRO A 200 6.75 19.24 11.79
N VAL A 201 6.39 20.51 11.54
CA VAL A 201 4.98 20.91 11.47
C VAL A 201 4.30 20.33 10.22
N ASN A 202 5.07 20.18 9.13
CA ASN A 202 4.55 19.75 7.83
C ASN A 202 4.79 18.25 7.56
N TYR A 203 5.86 17.68 8.11
CA TYR A 203 6.24 16.28 7.89
C TYR A 203 6.87 15.69 9.18
N PRO A 204 6.06 15.41 10.22
CA PRO A 204 6.50 14.98 11.56
C PRO A 204 6.96 13.52 11.63
N ILE A 205 7.82 13.08 10.72
CA ILE A 205 8.29 11.69 10.71
C ILE A 205 9.47 11.46 11.66
N THR A 206 9.63 10.21 12.11
CA THR A 206 10.88 9.69 12.69
C THR A 206 11.48 8.71 11.68
N PRO A 207 12.62 9.04 11.03
CA PRO A 207 13.25 8.14 10.08
C PRO A 207 13.71 6.84 10.75
N ALA A 208 13.48 5.71 10.07
CA ALA A 208 14.02 4.42 10.45
C ALA A 208 15.32 4.15 9.68
N PHE A 209 16.26 3.40 10.27
CA PHE A 209 17.56 3.14 9.66
C PHE A 209 18.21 1.86 10.18
N GLU A 210 19.13 1.31 9.38
CA GLU A 210 19.99 0.18 9.72
C GLU A 210 21.24 0.65 10.49
N PHE A 211 21.35 0.35 11.78
CA PHE A 211 22.54 0.72 12.56
C PHE A 211 23.78 -0.06 12.10
N GLY A 212 24.85 0.65 11.76
CA GLY A 212 26.09 0.09 11.20
C GLY A 212 26.02 -0.21 9.70
N GLY A 213 24.83 -0.11 9.11
CA GLY A 213 24.56 -0.32 7.69
C GLY A 213 24.37 0.98 6.92
N GLY A 214 23.69 0.90 5.78
CA GLY A 214 23.54 2.02 4.84
C GLY A 214 22.09 2.35 4.48
N HIS A 215 21.12 1.58 4.97
CA HIS A 215 19.72 1.70 4.58
C HIS A 215 18.95 2.60 5.54
N LEU A 216 18.13 3.50 4.99
CA LEU A 216 17.19 4.32 5.76
C LEU A 216 15.88 4.55 5.02
N ILE A 217 14.82 4.78 5.80
CA ILE A 217 13.47 5.07 5.32
C ILE A 217 12.90 6.24 6.10
N GLY A 218 12.29 7.19 5.39
CA GLY A 218 11.38 8.16 5.99
C GLY A 218 9.98 7.94 5.45
N LEU A 219 9.01 7.72 6.34
CA LEU A 219 7.62 7.48 5.96
C LEU A 219 6.68 8.24 6.90
N SER A 220 5.61 8.79 6.34
CA SER A 220 4.52 9.40 7.09
C SER A 220 3.40 8.40 7.32
N ASP A 221 3.00 8.25 8.58
CA ASP A 221 1.88 7.43 9.06
C ASP A 221 0.63 8.27 9.42
N VAL A 222 0.72 9.60 9.30
CA VAL A 222 -0.33 10.57 9.68
C VAL A 222 -0.84 11.42 8.51
N ASP A 223 -0.77 10.89 7.29
CA ASP A 223 -1.16 11.58 6.03
C ASP A 223 -0.47 12.95 5.83
N SER A 224 0.71 13.13 6.42
CA SER A 224 1.59 14.27 6.17
C SER A 224 2.42 14.06 4.90
N LEU A 225 2.80 15.15 4.24
CA LEU A 225 3.50 15.10 2.95
C LEU A 225 4.64 16.10 2.89
N ILE A 226 5.77 15.69 2.31
CA ILE A 226 6.81 16.60 1.85
C ILE A 226 6.22 17.47 0.73
N GLY A 227 6.24 18.79 0.94
CA GLY A 227 5.76 19.78 -0.01
C GLY A 227 6.56 19.79 -1.31
N LYS A 228 6.06 20.46 -2.35
CA LYS A 228 6.80 20.60 -3.61
C LYS A 228 7.96 21.60 -3.45
N ASN A 229 9.16 21.21 -3.84
CA ASN A 229 10.36 22.05 -3.75
C ASN A 229 10.98 22.28 -5.13
N THR A 230 11.09 23.54 -5.55
CA THR A 230 11.71 23.94 -6.82
C THR A 230 13.23 24.12 -6.72
N ALA A 231 13.75 24.23 -5.49
CA ALA A 231 15.15 24.23 -5.12
C ALA A 231 15.43 23.10 -4.12
N PHE A 232 16.70 22.80 -3.87
CA PHE A 232 17.09 21.82 -2.86
C PHE A 232 16.77 22.31 -1.46
N THR A 233 16.09 21.49 -0.67
CA THR A 233 15.76 21.75 0.73
C THR A 233 16.28 20.62 1.63
N PRO A 234 16.65 20.89 2.89
CA PRO A 234 17.06 19.85 3.83
C PRO A 234 15.97 18.78 4.02
N LEU A 235 16.36 17.50 3.91
CA LEU A 235 15.47 16.35 4.10
C LEU A 235 15.81 15.63 5.40
N CYS A 236 17.03 15.10 5.50
CA CYS A 236 17.50 14.39 6.68
C CYS A 236 19.00 14.58 6.89
N ARG A 237 19.43 14.40 8.14
CA ARG A 237 20.84 14.31 8.55
C ARG A 237 21.14 12.86 8.85
N VAL A 238 22.21 12.33 8.25
CA VAL A 238 22.71 10.99 8.51
C VAL A 238 23.99 11.11 9.33
N HIS A 239 23.99 10.56 10.54
CA HIS A 239 25.17 10.44 11.39
C HIS A 239 25.90 9.14 11.04
N PHE A 240 27.22 9.17 10.93
CA PHE A 240 28.02 8.04 10.50
C PHE A 240 29.39 7.93 11.19
N ILE A 241 29.96 6.74 11.12
CA ILE A 241 31.37 6.42 11.48
C ILE A 241 32.12 5.80 10.30
#